data_AF-A0A1B1PP08-F1
#
_entry.id   AF-A0A1B1PP08-F1
#
_cell.length_a   1.000
_cell.length_b   1.000
_cell.length_c   1.000
_cell.angle_alpha   90.00
_cell.angle_beta   90.00
_cell.angle_gamma   90.00
#
_symmetry.space_group_name_H-M   'P 1'
#
loop_
_entity.id
_entity.type
_entity.pdbx_description
1 polymer ?
#
loop_
_entity_poly.entity_id
_entity_poly.type
_entity_poly.pdbx_seq_one_letter_code
_entity_poly.pdbx_strand_id
1 'polypeptide(L)'
;MSFKTLRRAGVLAGLLAALAACGNDQTRDPIFEAAYTGFFQKSDAASPQGLTDEVIAQTLAATDLPVILLRINARNSEAIAAQIERNGEHRTYGTAERQAIVLRHGMITGTRGLGGDLMSVEEDALLRLVRGRGIGNVAYVQRFLTAEDVTREISYRCNVEPDERVDLAQGRIRAGVTEMLAACTSEDGKPFVDYYMVDGSGEILGSRQWLGETTGYVTMTQLQK
;
A
#
# COMPACT_ATOMS: atom_id res chain seq x y z
N MET A 1 -74.73 24.31 4.02
CA MET A 1 -73.95 23.65 2.95
C MET A 1 -73.10 24.74 2.29
N SER A 2 -71.77 24.69 2.12
CA SER A 2 -70.72 23.70 2.41
C SER A 2 -69.40 24.50 2.51
N PHE A 3 -68.56 24.13 3.47
CA PHE A 3 -67.22 24.68 3.70
C PHE A 3 -66.21 24.27 2.60
N LYS A 4 -65.21 25.13 2.36
CA LYS A 4 -63.76 24.83 2.11
C LYS A 4 -63.14 25.62 0.94
N THR A 5 -62.96 26.91 1.17
CA THR A 5 -61.79 27.68 0.71
C THR A 5 -60.61 27.37 1.65
N LEU A 6 -59.64 26.56 1.21
CA LEU A 6 -58.21 26.54 1.63
C LEU A 6 -57.55 25.28 1.05
N ARG A 7 -56.28 25.39 0.63
CA ARG A 7 -55.45 24.39 -0.10
C ARG A 7 -55.76 24.42 -1.60
N ARG A 8 -54.92 25.03 -2.45
CA ARG A 8 -53.66 24.42 -2.91
C ARG A 8 -52.77 25.51 -3.56
N ALA A 9 -52.33 26.50 -2.79
CA ALA A 9 -51.28 27.45 -3.18
C ALA A 9 -49.88 26.87 -2.87
N GLY A 10 -49.63 25.60 -3.20
CA GLY A 10 -48.45 24.87 -2.74
C GLY A 10 -47.71 24.05 -3.79
N VAL A 11 -47.97 24.28 -5.09
CA VAL A 11 -47.41 23.44 -6.17
C VAL A 11 -46.34 24.14 -7.01
N LEU A 12 -46.17 25.47 -6.91
CA LEU A 12 -45.19 26.20 -7.73
C LEU A 12 -43.83 26.51 -7.06
N ALA A 13 -43.60 26.10 -5.81
CA ALA A 13 -42.34 26.35 -5.10
C ALA A 13 -41.44 25.10 -4.93
N GLY A 14 -41.75 23.99 -5.62
CA GLY A 14 -41.01 22.73 -5.51
C GLY A 14 -40.06 22.42 -6.67
N LEU A 15 -40.14 23.13 -7.80
CA LEU A 15 -39.43 22.76 -9.04
C LEU A 15 -38.12 23.52 -9.32
N LEU A 16 -37.69 24.40 -8.42
CA LEU A 16 -36.40 25.13 -8.53
C LEU A 16 -35.31 24.57 -7.60
N ALA A 17 -35.58 23.51 -6.83
CA ALA A 17 -34.58 22.81 -6.01
C ALA A 17 -33.95 21.59 -6.72
N ALA A 18 -34.23 21.40 -8.01
CA ALA A 18 -33.71 20.27 -8.80
C ALA A 18 -32.40 20.59 -9.56
N LEU A 19 -31.73 21.72 -9.25
CA LEU A 19 -30.50 22.16 -9.94
C LEU A 19 -29.22 22.12 -9.06
N ALA A 20 -29.23 21.43 -7.92
CA ALA A 20 -28.04 21.31 -7.05
C ALA A 20 -27.68 19.86 -6.67
N ALA A 21 -28.10 18.88 -7.48
CA ALA A 21 -27.61 17.50 -7.37
C ALA A 21 -26.65 17.17 -8.52
N CYS A 22 -25.78 18.12 -8.88
CA CYS A 22 -24.41 17.80 -9.30
C CYS A 22 -23.58 17.74 -8.02
N GLY A 23 -23.60 16.60 -7.34
CA GLY A 23 -22.63 16.24 -6.33
C GLY A 23 -21.95 14.99 -6.83
N ASN A 24 -20.64 15.07 -7.05
CA ASN A 24 -19.75 13.99 -7.46
C ASN A 24 -19.95 12.77 -6.55
N ASP A 25 -20.80 11.83 -6.97
CA ASP A 25 -20.94 10.53 -6.32
C ASP A 25 -19.76 9.67 -6.78
N GLN A 26 -18.60 10.00 -6.21
CA GLN A 26 -17.47 9.08 -6.18
C GLN A 26 -17.79 8.12 -5.05
N THR A 27 -18.69 7.18 -5.34
CA THR A 27 -18.95 6.04 -4.47
C THR A 27 -17.66 5.22 -4.43
N ARG A 28 -16.70 5.68 -3.64
CA ARG A 28 -15.60 4.85 -3.16
C ARG A 28 -16.26 3.66 -2.50
N ASP A 29 -15.97 2.47 -3.02
CA ASP A 29 -16.49 1.24 -2.45
C ASP A 29 -16.20 1.25 -0.94
N PRO A 30 -17.20 1.06 -0.06
CA PRO A 30 -16.99 1.09 1.38
C PRO A 30 -16.01 0.01 1.85
N ILE A 31 -15.75 -1.00 1.02
CA ILE A 31 -14.70 -2.00 1.18
C ILE A 31 -13.30 -1.38 1.04
N PHE A 32 -13.11 -0.44 0.11
CA PHE A 32 -11.83 0.25 -0.11
C PHE A 32 -11.53 1.29 0.98
N GLU A 33 -12.52 2.06 1.44
CA GLU A 33 -12.36 2.98 2.58
C GLU A 33 -12.10 2.23 3.91
N ALA A 34 -12.78 1.11 4.14
CA ALA A 34 -12.53 0.25 5.30
C ALA A 34 -11.16 -0.47 5.22
N ALA A 35 -10.72 -0.82 4.01
CA ALA A 35 -9.38 -1.39 3.78
C ALA A 35 -8.26 -0.34 3.92
N TYR A 36 -8.58 0.95 3.87
CA TYR A 36 -7.61 2.02 4.03
C TYR A 36 -7.51 2.51 5.48
N THR A 37 -8.65 2.85 6.09
CA THR A 37 -8.73 3.27 7.50
C THR A 37 -8.29 2.17 8.48
N GLY A 38 -8.60 0.90 8.20
CA GLY A 38 -8.18 -0.21 9.06
C GLY A 38 -6.70 -0.61 8.93
N PHE A 39 -6.00 -0.20 7.88
CA PHE A 39 -4.62 -0.65 7.59
C PHE A 39 -3.55 0.41 7.89
N PHE A 40 -3.85 1.70 7.83
CA PHE A 40 -2.86 2.76 8.08
C PHE A 40 -3.22 3.71 9.25
N GLN A 41 -4.48 3.84 9.65
CA GLN A 41 -4.83 4.53 10.90
C GLN A 41 -4.77 3.56 12.07
N LYS A 42 -3.66 3.66 12.82
CA LYS A 42 -3.52 3.35 14.24
C LYS A 42 -4.48 2.27 14.76
N SER A 43 -4.05 1.01 14.68
CA SER A 43 -4.71 -0.08 15.41
C SER A 43 -4.46 0.10 16.91
N ASP A 44 -5.32 0.88 17.60
CA ASP A 44 -5.47 0.87 19.07
C ASP A 44 -6.19 -0.42 19.56
N ALA A 45 -6.05 -1.52 18.83
CA ALA A 45 -6.44 -2.86 19.23
C ALA A 45 -5.22 -3.76 19.07
N ALA A 46 -4.45 -3.89 20.16
CA ALA A 46 -3.35 -4.83 20.26
C ALA A 46 -3.83 -6.23 19.88
N SER A 47 -3.43 -6.71 18.70
CA SER A 47 -3.37 -8.15 18.46
C SER A 47 -2.37 -8.70 19.48
N PRO A 48 -2.70 -9.76 20.26
CA PRO A 48 -1.79 -10.31 21.27
C PRO A 48 -0.45 -10.86 20.73
N GLN A 49 -0.20 -10.75 19.43
CA GLN A 49 0.93 -11.31 18.69
C GLN A 49 1.62 -10.28 17.77
N GLY A 50 1.19 -9.00 17.77
CA GLY A 50 1.87 -7.94 17.01
C GLY A 50 3.10 -7.42 17.76
N LEU A 51 4.10 -6.95 17.03
CA LEU A 51 5.25 -6.26 17.62
C LEU A 51 4.76 -5.00 18.35
N THR A 52 5.12 -4.87 19.62
CA THR A 52 4.71 -3.70 20.42
C THR A 52 5.59 -2.49 20.11
N ASP A 53 5.07 -1.29 20.39
CA ASP A 53 5.82 -0.05 20.23
C ASP A 53 7.11 -0.04 21.07
N GLU A 54 7.11 -0.70 22.23
CA GLU A 54 8.29 -0.84 23.07
C GLU A 54 9.38 -1.68 22.39
N VAL A 55 9.01 -2.79 21.72
CA VAL A 55 9.96 -3.63 20.98
C VAL A 55 10.55 -2.87 19.79
N ILE A 56 9.72 -2.10 19.08
CA ILE A 56 10.17 -1.22 18.01
C ILE A 56 11.15 -0.18 18.56
N ALA A 57 10.81 0.51 19.67
CA ALA A 57 11.66 1.52 20.27
C ALA A 57 13.01 0.95 20.75
N GLN A 58 13.00 -0.23 21.38
CA GLN A 58 14.22 -0.93 21.80
C GLN A 58 15.09 -1.30 20.61
N THR A 59 14.50 -1.83 19.53
CA THR A 59 15.24 -2.18 18.32
C THR A 59 15.90 -0.95 17.69
N LEU A 60 15.15 0.16 17.58
CA LEU A 60 15.66 1.43 17.06
C LEU A 60 16.71 2.07 17.97
N ALA A 61 16.70 1.81 19.28
CA ALA A 61 17.74 2.25 20.19
C ALA A 61 19.03 1.41 20.09
N ALA A 62 18.93 0.18 19.59
CA ALA A 62 20.04 -0.77 19.50
C ALA A 62 20.86 -0.65 18.20
N THR A 63 20.41 0.15 17.22
CA THR A 63 21.10 0.29 15.93
C THR A 63 20.88 1.65 15.29
N ASP A 64 21.91 2.14 14.60
CA ASP A 64 21.84 3.31 13.72
C ASP A 64 21.61 2.93 12.25
N LEU A 65 21.45 1.64 11.94
CA LEU A 65 21.17 1.17 10.58
C LEU A 65 19.74 1.52 10.16
N PRO A 66 19.45 1.60 8.84
CA PRO A 66 18.08 1.69 8.37
C PRO A 66 17.27 0.46 8.81
N VAL A 67 16.05 0.69 9.28
CA VAL A 67 15.15 -0.35 9.81
C VAL A 67 13.77 -0.22 9.17
N ILE A 68 13.18 -1.36 8.82
CA ILE A 68 11.81 -1.49 8.33
C ILE A 68 11.01 -2.45 9.21
N LEU A 69 9.71 -2.24 9.28
CA LEU A 69 8.72 -3.20 9.75
C LEU A 69 8.08 -3.87 8.53
N LEU A 70 7.98 -5.19 8.57
CA LEU A 70 7.30 -5.99 7.56
C LEU A 70 6.13 -6.71 8.18
N ARG A 71 5.01 -6.79 7.45
CA ARG A 71 3.84 -7.59 7.83
C ARG A 71 3.38 -8.40 6.63
N ILE A 72 3.33 -9.71 6.77
CA ILE A 72 2.74 -10.62 5.77
C ILE A 72 1.28 -10.79 6.14
N ASN A 73 0.41 -10.11 5.39
CA ASN A 73 -0.97 -9.88 5.80
C ASN A 73 -1.78 -11.18 5.90
N ALA A 74 -1.54 -12.13 4.99
CA ALA A 74 -2.28 -13.39 4.92
C ALA A 74 -2.15 -14.28 6.18
N ARG A 75 -1.04 -14.13 6.91
CA ARG A 75 -0.73 -14.96 8.10
C ARG A 75 -0.54 -14.14 9.38
N ASN A 76 -0.90 -12.85 9.36
CA ASN A 76 -0.74 -11.91 10.47
C ASN A 76 0.65 -11.99 11.15
N SER A 77 1.70 -12.12 10.34
CA SER A 77 3.08 -12.29 10.79
C SER A 77 3.84 -11.01 10.55
N GLU A 78 4.62 -10.58 11.55
CA GLU A 78 5.43 -9.38 11.48
C GLU A 78 6.90 -9.68 11.75
N ALA A 79 7.78 -8.87 11.17
CA ALA A 79 9.21 -8.92 11.44
C ALA A 79 9.82 -7.52 11.33
N ILE A 80 10.80 -7.24 12.19
CA ILE A 80 11.69 -6.10 12.01
C ILE A 80 12.88 -6.56 11.18
N ALA A 81 13.25 -5.77 10.18
CA ALA A 81 14.43 -6.03 9.36
C ALA A 81 15.35 -4.81 9.34
N ALA A 82 16.65 -5.06 9.48
CA ALA A 82 17.68 -4.04 9.37
C ALA A 82 18.39 -4.16 8.02
N GLN A 83 18.86 -3.04 7.46
CA GLN A 83 19.61 -3.05 6.22
C GLN A 83 20.95 -3.77 6.43
N ILE A 84 21.18 -4.84 5.69
CA ILE A 84 22.38 -5.67 5.77
C ILE A 84 23.29 -5.56 4.55
N GLU A 85 22.77 -5.07 3.42
CA GLU A 85 23.54 -4.97 2.15
C GLU A 85 23.06 -3.80 1.30
N ARG A 86 23.95 -3.29 0.42
CA ARG A 86 23.67 -2.22 -0.52
C ARG A 86 24.31 -2.49 -1.88
N ASN A 87 23.47 -2.62 -2.91
CA ASN A 87 23.93 -2.83 -4.29
C ASN A 87 23.29 -1.82 -5.24
N GLY A 88 24.04 -0.79 -5.64
CA GLY A 88 23.51 0.29 -6.48
C GLY A 88 22.34 1.01 -5.81
N GLU A 89 21.16 0.99 -6.45
CA GLU A 89 19.91 1.55 -5.89
C GLU A 89 19.17 0.57 -4.95
N HIS A 90 19.59 -0.70 -4.93
CA HIS A 90 18.95 -1.74 -4.12
C HIS A 90 19.51 -1.77 -2.70
N ARG A 91 18.63 -2.06 -1.74
CA ARG A 91 18.93 -2.23 -0.31
C ARG A 91 18.37 -3.56 0.13
N THR A 92 19.18 -4.41 0.73
CA THR A 92 18.69 -5.67 1.29
C THR A 92 18.52 -5.51 2.79
N TYR A 93 17.35 -5.90 3.28
CA TYR A 93 16.98 -5.92 4.69
C TYR A 93 16.85 -7.36 5.16
N GLY A 94 17.48 -7.69 6.28
CA GLY A 94 17.46 -9.04 6.87
C GLY A 94 16.69 -9.07 8.19
N THR A 95 15.89 -10.12 8.40
CA THR A 95 15.21 -10.39 9.67
C THR A 95 16.05 -11.31 10.57
N ALA A 96 15.67 -11.45 11.84
CA ALA A 96 16.29 -12.38 12.77
C ALA A 96 16.13 -13.85 12.33
N GLU A 97 15.03 -14.16 11.64
CA GLU A 97 14.70 -15.47 11.07
C GLU A 97 15.43 -15.75 9.75
N ARG A 98 16.40 -14.90 9.38
CA ARG A 98 17.21 -15.01 8.16
C ARG A 98 16.38 -14.91 6.87
N GLN A 99 15.26 -14.20 6.93
CA GLN A 99 14.53 -13.78 5.73
C GLN A 99 15.16 -12.51 5.18
N ALA A 100 15.08 -12.31 3.86
CA ALA A 100 15.63 -11.13 3.22
C ALA A 100 14.61 -10.47 2.29
N ILE A 101 14.58 -9.14 2.30
CA ILE A 101 13.71 -8.32 1.46
C ILE A 101 14.61 -7.31 0.76
N VAL A 102 14.48 -7.21 -0.56
CA VAL A 102 15.21 -6.24 -1.38
C VAL A 102 14.27 -5.10 -1.71
N LEU A 103 14.70 -3.89 -1.38
CA LEU A 103 14.01 -2.66 -1.70
C LEU A 103 14.76 -1.84 -2.73
N ARG A 104 14.04 -1.17 -3.62
CA ARG A 104 14.55 -0.07 -4.45
C ARG A 104 13.66 1.15 -4.25
N HIS A 105 14.20 2.21 -3.67
CA HIS A 105 13.44 3.41 -3.29
C HIS A 105 12.18 3.10 -2.45
N GLY A 106 12.23 2.06 -1.62
CA GLY A 106 11.13 1.57 -0.80
C GLY A 106 10.10 0.67 -1.51
N MET A 107 10.21 0.43 -2.82
CA MET A 107 9.44 -0.64 -3.49
C MET A 107 10.09 -1.99 -3.24
N ILE A 108 9.30 -3.05 -2.98
CA ILE A 108 9.83 -4.39 -2.78
C ILE A 108 10.10 -4.99 -4.16
N THR A 109 11.37 -5.28 -4.45
CA THR A 109 11.78 -5.84 -5.74
C THR A 109 12.17 -7.32 -5.66
N GLY A 110 12.31 -7.86 -4.45
CA GLY A 110 12.47 -9.30 -4.25
C GLY A 110 12.48 -9.73 -2.79
N THR A 111 12.29 -11.02 -2.54
CA THR A 111 12.29 -11.64 -1.22
C THR A 111 13.03 -12.98 -1.20
N ARG A 112 13.46 -13.40 -0.01
CA ARG A 112 14.04 -14.71 0.28
C ARG A 112 13.54 -15.23 1.62
N GLY A 113 13.14 -16.50 1.65
CA GLY A 113 12.76 -17.20 2.88
C GLY A 113 11.31 -16.98 3.30
N LEU A 114 10.45 -16.45 2.43
CA LEU A 114 9.02 -16.27 2.72
C LEU A 114 8.15 -17.48 2.31
N GLY A 115 8.71 -18.38 1.49
CA GLY A 115 8.08 -19.61 1.00
C GLY A 115 7.44 -19.49 -0.38
N GLY A 116 7.10 -18.28 -0.81
CA GLY A 116 6.53 -17.95 -2.13
C GLY A 116 7.27 -16.77 -2.75
N ASP A 117 8.60 -16.85 -2.75
CA ASP A 117 9.44 -15.68 -2.91
C ASP A 117 9.28 -14.98 -4.28
N LEU A 118 9.16 -13.66 -4.20
CA LEU A 118 9.30 -12.78 -5.36
C LEU A 118 10.80 -12.74 -5.71
N MET A 119 11.18 -13.34 -6.84
CA MET A 119 12.57 -13.44 -7.26
C MET A 119 13.12 -12.11 -7.75
N SER A 120 12.32 -11.41 -8.56
CA SER A 120 12.64 -10.12 -9.15
C SER A 120 11.39 -9.50 -9.75
N VAL A 121 11.47 -8.21 -10.08
CA VAL A 121 10.46 -7.49 -10.85
C VAL A 121 11.10 -6.68 -11.97
N GLU A 122 10.31 -6.31 -12.97
CA GLU A 122 10.64 -5.21 -13.90
C GLU A 122 9.78 -4.00 -13.53
N GLU A 123 10.32 -3.15 -12.67
CA GLU A 123 9.59 -2.11 -11.98
C GLU A 123 9.82 -0.70 -12.52
N ASP A 124 10.81 -0.48 -13.38
CA ASP A 124 11.27 0.86 -13.77
C ASP A 124 10.15 1.83 -14.15
N ALA A 125 9.18 1.40 -14.97
CA ALA A 125 8.08 2.25 -15.41
C ALA A 125 7.10 2.55 -14.27
N LEU A 126 6.75 1.54 -13.48
CA LEU A 126 5.87 1.67 -12.31
C LEU A 126 6.50 2.53 -11.23
N LEU A 127 7.75 2.24 -10.86
CA LEU A 127 8.49 2.97 -9.86
C LEU A 127 8.64 4.44 -10.23
N ARG A 128 8.92 4.78 -11.50
CA ARG A 128 8.97 6.18 -11.95
C ARG A 128 7.65 6.93 -11.73
N LEU A 129 6.51 6.32 -12.08
CA LEU A 129 5.20 6.96 -11.88
C LEU A 129 4.87 7.11 -10.39
N VAL A 130 5.05 6.05 -9.60
CA VAL A 130 4.79 6.07 -8.15
C VAL A 130 5.64 7.15 -7.48
N ARG A 131 6.96 7.14 -7.70
CA ARG A 131 7.87 8.12 -7.08
C ARG A 131 7.63 9.55 -7.54
N GLY A 132 7.24 9.72 -8.81
CA GLY A 132 6.87 11.01 -9.39
C GLY A 132 5.50 11.51 -8.93
N ARG A 133 4.71 10.68 -8.22
CA ARG A 133 3.29 10.89 -7.94
C ARG A 133 2.47 11.20 -9.20
N GLY A 134 2.83 10.51 -10.28
CA GLY A 134 2.25 10.67 -11.60
C GLY A 134 0.99 9.82 -11.81
N ILE A 135 0.37 10.01 -12.97
CA ILE A 135 -0.78 9.23 -13.43
C ILE A 135 -0.39 8.51 -14.72
N GLY A 136 -0.79 7.26 -14.89
CA GLY A 136 -0.60 6.57 -16.16
C GLY A 136 -0.74 5.06 -16.12
N ASN A 137 -0.62 4.45 -17.30
CA ASN A 137 -0.68 3.00 -17.49
C ASN A 137 0.70 2.47 -17.86
N VAL A 138 1.18 1.46 -17.13
CA VAL A 138 2.53 0.92 -17.28
C VAL A 138 2.54 -0.61 -17.20
N ALA A 139 3.57 -1.22 -17.78
CA ALA A 139 3.86 -2.63 -17.57
C ALA A 139 4.57 -2.83 -16.23
N TYR A 140 4.30 -3.97 -15.60
CA TYR A 140 4.97 -4.43 -14.39
C TYR A 140 5.08 -5.96 -14.46
N VAL A 141 6.31 -6.48 -14.43
CA VAL A 141 6.55 -7.92 -14.53
C VAL A 141 6.99 -8.43 -13.18
N GLN A 142 6.35 -9.49 -12.69
CA GLN A 142 6.77 -10.20 -11.47
C GLN A 142 7.31 -11.57 -11.83
N ARG A 143 8.41 -11.97 -11.20
CA ARG A 143 9.01 -13.30 -11.35
C ARG A 143 9.04 -14.02 -10.01
N PHE A 144 8.54 -15.25 -9.99
CA PHE A 144 8.46 -16.11 -8.82
C PHE A 144 9.21 -17.41 -9.07
N LEU A 145 9.71 -18.03 -8.01
CA LEU A 145 10.24 -19.39 -8.10
C LEU A 145 9.15 -20.40 -7.76
N THR A 146 8.95 -21.39 -8.62
CA THR A 146 8.04 -22.52 -8.33
C THR A 146 8.71 -23.55 -7.44
N ALA A 147 7.94 -24.51 -6.93
CA ALA A 147 8.47 -25.62 -6.12
C ALA A 147 9.45 -26.52 -6.92
N GLU A 148 9.36 -26.49 -8.24
CA GLU A 148 10.20 -27.22 -9.19
C GLU A 148 11.47 -26.46 -9.60
N ASP A 149 11.79 -25.34 -8.93
CA ASP A 149 12.95 -24.48 -9.25
C ASP A 149 12.87 -23.82 -10.65
N VAL A 150 11.65 -23.59 -11.13
CA VAL A 150 11.39 -22.88 -12.39
C VAL A 150 10.96 -21.45 -12.10
N THR A 151 11.48 -20.49 -12.87
CA THR A 151 11.01 -19.11 -12.78
C THR A 151 9.68 -18.97 -13.54
N ARG A 152 8.60 -18.66 -12.80
CA ARG A 152 7.32 -18.26 -13.37
C ARG A 152 7.26 -16.74 -13.47
N GLU A 153 7.05 -16.25 -14.68
CA GLU A 153 6.89 -14.83 -14.97
C GLU A 153 5.40 -14.51 -15.16
N ILE A 154 4.96 -13.38 -14.62
CA ILE A 154 3.61 -12.84 -14.83
C ILE A 154 3.73 -11.36 -15.23
N SER A 155 3.20 -11.03 -16.41
CA SER A 155 3.16 -9.66 -16.92
C SER A 155 1.84 -9.00 -16.56
N TYR A 156 1.91 -7.87 -15.86
CA TYR A 156 0.76 -7.04 -15.49
C TYR A 156 0.75 -5.73 -16.26
N ARG A 157 -0.46 -5.20 -16.46
CA ARG A 157 -0.71 -3.79 -16.80
C ARG A 157 -1.29 -3.09 -15.59
N CYS A 158 -0.61 -2.05 -15.11
CA CYS A 158 -0.99 -1.30 -13.93
C CYS A 158 -1.45 0.11 -14.31
N ASN A 159 -2.62 0.50 -13.82
CA ASN A 159 -3.07 1.89 -13.81
C ASN A 159 -2.64 2.53 -12.48
N VAL A 160 -1.90 3.63 -12.57
CA VAL A 160 -1.30 4.34 -11.44
C VAL A 160 -1.92 5.72 -11.35
N GLU A 161 -2.32 6.11 -10.15
CA GLU A 161 -2.81 7.46 -9.87
C GLU A 161 -2.50 7.84 -8.40
N PRO A 162 -2.40 9.15 -8.10
CA PRO A 162 -2.30 9.61 -6.72
C PRO A 162 -3.66 9.53 -6.05
N ASP A 163 -3.61 9.31 -4.74
CA ASP A 163 -4.76 9.42 -3.86
C ASP A 163 -4.55 10.63 -2.92
N GLU A 164 -4.65 10.42 -1.61
CA GLU A 164 -4.66 11.48 -0.63
C GLU A 164 -3.27 11.82 -0.11
N ARG A 165 -3.19 12.99 0.55
CA ARG A 165 -2.01 13.38 1.31
C ARG A 165 -2.26 13.11 2.79
N VAL A 166 -1.34 12.39 3.41
CA VAL A 166 -1.39 12.05 4.83
C VAL A 166 -0.06 12.31 5.51
N ASP A 167 -0.10 12.48 6.83
CA ASP A 167 1.11 12.51 7.65
C ASP A 167 1.43 11.10 8.14
N LEU A 168 2.61 10.59 7.76
CA LEU A 168 3.14 9.32 8.24
C LEU A 168 3.96 9.55 9.51
N ALA A 169 3.59 8.86 10.58
CA ALA A 169 4.33 8.84 11.84
C ALA A 169 4.53 7.40 12.33
N GLN A 170 5.68 6.80 12.03
CA GLN A 170 6.04 5.45 12.45
C GLN A 170 7.52 5.39 12.86
N GLY A 171 7.83 4.81 14.03
CA GLY A 171 9.20 4.78 14.53
C GLY A 171 9.81 6.18 14.63
N ARG A 172 10.97 6.40 14.01
CA ARG A 172 11.64 7.70 13.89
C ARG A 172 11.22 8.50 12.65
N ILE A 173 10.35 7.95 11.80
CA ILE A 173 9.87 8.63 10.60
C ILE A 173 8.72 9.57 10.96
N ARG A 174 8.84 10.82 10.50
CA ARG A 174 7.78 11.85 10.50
C ARG A 174 7.85 12.57 9.16
N ALA A 175 6.84 12.38 8.30
CA ALA A 175 6.82 12.97 6.97
C ALA A 175 5.39 13.10 6.43
N GLY A 176 5.12 14.19 5.72
CA GLY A 176 3.96 14.26 4.82
C GLY A 176 4.22 13.40 3.59
N VAL A 177 3.28 12.52 3.25
CA VAL A 177 3.34 11.59 2.12
C VAL A 177 2.12 11.78 1.22
N THR A 178 2.28 11.44 -0.05
CA THR A 178 1.17 11.25 -0.98
C THR A 178 1.00 9.75 -1.18
N GLU A 179 -0.21 9.25 -0.93
CA GLU A 179 -0.54 7.88 -1.28
C GLU A 179 -0.65 7.75 -2.79
N MET A 180 -0.08 6.67 -3.32
CA MET A 180 -0.17 6.27 -4.70
C MET A 180 -0.75 4.87 -4.74
N LEU A 181 -1.69 4.64 -5.65
CA LEU A 181 -2.27 3.33 -5.89
C LEU A 181 -1.90 2.84 -7.29
N ALA A 182 -1.68 1.53 -7.41
CA ALA A 182 -1.37 0.86 -8.66
C ALA A 182 -2.29 -0.36 -8.82
N ALA A 183 -3.36 -0.20 -9.59
CA ALA A 183 -4.30 -1.27 -9.89
C ALA A 183 -3.80 -2.09 -11.07
N CYS A 184 -3.44 -3.34 -10.83
CA CYS A 184 -2.76 -4.20 -11.79
C CYS A 184 -3.63 -5.39 -12.21
N THR A 185 -3.71 -5.63 -13.52
CA THR A 185 -4.42 -6.77 -14.12
C THR A 185 -3.52 -7.55 -15.07
N SER A 186 -3.79 -8.84 -15.22
CA SER A 186 -3.09 -9.76 -16.10
C SER A 186 -4.06 -10.84 -16.59
N GLU A 187 -3.75 -11.46 -17.72
CA GLU A 187 -4.45 -12.67 -18.19
C GLU A 187 -3.99 -13.92 -17.43
N ASP A 188 -2.74 -13.92 -16.96
CA ASP A 188 -2.06 -15.09 -16.37
C ASP A 188 -1.94 -15.05 -14.84
N GLY A 189 -2.44 -13.98 -14.22
CA GLY A 189 -2.29 -13.71 -12.79
C GLY A 189 -3.48 -13.01 -12.16
N LYS A 190 -3.66 -13.24 -10.86
CA LYS A 190 -4.71 -12.59 -10.07
C LYS A 190 -4.58 -11.07 -10.10
N PRO A 191 -5.68 -10.31 -10.32
CA PRO A 191 -5.66 -8.85 -10.22
C PRO A 191 -5.44 -8.39 -8.78
N PHE A 192 -4.75 -7.27 -8.61
CA PHE A 192 -4.41 -6.71 -7.30
C PHE A 192 -4.32 -5.17 -7.35
N VAL A 193 -4.23 -4.55 -6.17
CA VAL A 193 -3.98 -3.11 -6.02
C VAL A 193 -2.86 -2.94 -5.00
N ASP A 194 -1.77 -2.35 -5.43
CA ASP A 194 -0.68 -1.95 -4.54
C ASP A 194 -0.85 -0.51 -4.08
N TYR A 195 -0.40 -0.24 -2.86
CA TYR A 195 -0.44 1.09 -2.25
C TYR A 195 0.97 1.51 -1.83
N TYR A 196 1.30 2.78 -2.04
CA TYR A 196 2.62 3.35 -1.75
C TYR A 196 2.50 4.72 -1.10
N MET A 197 3.19 4.92 0.02
CA MET A 197 3.24 6.19 0.75
C MET A 197 4.53 6.92 0.38
N VAL A 198 4.42 7.90 -0.53
CA VAL A 198 5.57 8.54 -1.17
C VAL A 198 5.84 9.93 -0.57
N ASP A 199 7.03 10.13 -0.01
CA ASP A 199 7.43 11.43 0.54
C ASP A 199 7.78 12.47 -0.54
N GLY A 200 8.00 13.73 -0.16
CA GLY A 200 8.31 14.81 -1.09
C GLY A 200 9.56 14.58 -1.96
N SER A 201 10.50 13.73 -1.52
CA SER A 201 11.70 13.38 -2.30
C SER A 201 11.44 12.27 -3.33
N GLY A 202 10.27 11.62 -3.26
CA GLY A 202 9.95 10.46 -4.07
C GLY A 202 10.44 9.14 -3.46
N GLU A 203 10.72 9.08 -2.16
CA GLU A 203 11.03 7.83 -1.46
C GLU A 203 9.74 7.20 -0.93
N ILE A 204 9.57 5.89 -1.11
CA ILE A 204 8.42 5.15 -0.58
C ILE A 204 8.72 4.79 0.89
N LEU A 205 7.96 5.37 1.82
CA LEU A 205 8.13 5.17 3.27
C LEU A 205 7.22 4.11 3.85
N GLY A 206 6.19 3.76 3.11
CA GLY A 206 5.23 2.73 3.44
C GLY A 206 4.70 2.12 2.16
N SER A 207 4.38 0.84 2.17
CA SER A 207 3.71 0.21 1.04
C SER A 207 2.92 -1.01 1.47
N ARG A 208 1.95 -1.39 0.64
CA ARG A 208 1.29 -2.69 0.67
C ARG A 208 1.35 -3.25 -0.75
N GLN A 209 2.15 -4.29 -0.94
CA GLN A 209 2.46 -4.85 -2.26
C GLN A 209 2.00 -6.30 -2.36
N TRP A 210 1.44 -6.69 -3.50
CA TRP A 210 1.10 -8.06 -3.81
C TRP A 210 2.36 -8.83 -4.26
N LEU A 211 2.73 -9.85 -3.48
CA LEU A 211 3.92 -10.67 -3.72
C LEU A 211 3.54 -12.09 -4.17
N GLY A 212 2.49 -12.22 -4.98
CA GLY A 212 2.05 -13.49 -5.54
C GLY A 212 1.11 -14.29 -4.65
N GLU A 213 0.60 -15.40 -5.17
CA GLU A 213 -0.48 -16.17 -4.55
C GLU A 213 -0.10 -16.83 -3.22
N THR A 214 1.14 -17.29 -3.11
CA THR A 214 1.64 -18.00 -1.92
C THR A 214 1.91 -17.04 -0.76
N THR A 215 2.56 -15.89 -1.02
CA THR A 215 2.90 -14.92 0.03
C THR A 215 1.75 -13.93 0.29
N GLY A 216 1.02 -13.55 -0.75
CA GLY A 216 -0.06 -12.57 -0.69
C GLY A 216 0.46 -11.14 -0.54
N TYR A 217 -0.32 -10.29 0.13
CA TYR A 217 0.11 -8.93 0.42
C TYR A 217 1.19 -8.89 1.50
N VAL A 218 2.17 -8.02 1.28
CA VAL A 218 3.17 -7.63 2.27
C VAL A 218 3.11 -6.13 2.48
N THR A 219 2.93 -5.72 3.72
CA THR A 219 3.08 -4.33 4.15
C THR A 219 4.52 -4.10 4.59
N MET A 220 5.12 -3.01 4.12
CA MET A 220 6.43 -2.52 4.56
C MET A 220 6.28 -1.10 5.08
N THR A 221 6.88 -0.79 6.22
CA THR A 221 6.95 0.57 6.76
C THR A 221 8.38 0.89 7.19
N GLN A 222 8.93 2.01 6.72
CA GLN A 222 10.21 2.53 7.18
C GLN A 222 10.09 3.01 8.62
N LEU A 223 10.99 2.54 9.49
CA LEU A 223 11.07 2.95 10.90
C LEU A 223 12.24 3.90 11.15
N GLN A 224 13.32 3.76 10.39
CA GLN A 224 14.54 4.57 10.47
C GLN A 224 15.27 4.53 9.12
N LYS A 225 15.68 5.69 8.59
CA LYS A 225 16.41 5.82 7.32
C LYS A 225 17.92 5.92 7.53
#